data_AF-A0AAN7N1D3-F1
#
_entry.id   AF-A0AAN7N1D3-F1
#
_cell.length_a   1.000
_cell.length_b   1.000
_cell.length_c   1.000
_cell.angle_alpha   90.00
_cell.angle_beta   90.00
_cell.angle_gamma   90.00
#
_symmetry.space_group_name_H-M   'P 1'
#
loop_
_entity.id
_entity.type
_entity.pdbx_description
1 polymer ?
#
loop_
_entity_poly.entity_id
_entity_poly.type
_entity_poly.pdbx_seq_one_letter_code
_entity_poly.pdbx_strand_id
1 'polypeptide(L)'
;MEQDDTEIVTSAVINPASFLSNKQEMKTAVHDCIETIETVYASRPDLKDEPLEEADHTWYTDGSSFVKNGVRMAGYAVTTTDQVVEAKSLPKGTSAQRAETVALARAPELAKGLRVNIWTDSKYAFGVVHAHGAIWKERGLLTAQGKGIKHADIILRLLEAVQLPSAVAIMHCKGHQKGNTDREVGNKLADYEARQAAEQREIVTLLKRNGVALFKFCSQPTLQLSLRSTLRGSTIRELRKHLLDHGNLSLRDQRP
;
A
#
# COMPACT_ATOMS: atom_id res chain seq x y z
N MET A 1 -54.27 19.23 40.50
CA MET A 1 -53.74 18.06 41.24
C MET A 1 -54.50 16.87 40.73
N GLU A 2 -53.89 16.11 39.82
CA GLU A 2 -54.30 14.73 39.51
C GLU A 2 -52.99 13.98 39.28
N GLN A 3 -52.63 13.13 40.24
CA GLN A 3 -51.60 12.12 40.06
C GLN A 3 -52.32 10.87 39.56
N ASP A 4 -51.89 10.37 38.40
CA ASP A 4 -52.40 9.13 37.82
C ASP A 4 -51.67 7.97 38.50
N ASP A 5 -52.40 7.19 39.29
CA ASP A 5 -51.90 6.04 40.04
C ASP A 5 -51.56 4.89 39.07
N THR A 6 -50.31 4.82 38.62
CA THR A 6 -49.82 3.68 37.83
C THR A 6 -49.07 2.69 38.73
N GLU A 7 -49.69 1.55 39.03
CA GLU A 7 -49.04 0.46 39.75
C GLU A 7 -48.28 -0.44 38.76
N ILE A 8 -46.94 -0.42 38.85
CA ILE A 8 -46.07 -1.28 38.03
C ILE A 8 -45.89 -2.61 38.77
N VAL A 9 -46.51 -3.68 38.25
CA VAL A 9 -46.32 -5.04 38.77
C VAL A 9 -45.37 -5.82 37.86
N THR A 10 -44.26 -6.29 38.43
CA THR A 10 -43.26 -7.08 37.72
C THR A 10 -43.66 -8.55 37.69
N SER A 11 -44.05 -9.07 36.53
CA SER A 11 -44.24 -10.52 36.31
C SER A 11 -42.96 -11.12 35.73
N ALA A 12 -42.31 -12.01 36.49
CA ALA A 12 -41.27 -12.86 35.95
C ALA A 12 -41.95 -14.03 35.20
N VAL A 13 -41.36 -14.44 34.07
CA VAL A 13 -41.75 -15.60 33.25
C VAL A 13 -42.70 -15.29 32.08
N ILE A 14 -42.39 -14.31 31.23
CA ILE A 14 -42.78 -14.40 29.81
C ILE A 14 -41.61 -13.94 28.92
N ASN A 15 -41.16 -14.82 28.01
CA ASN A 15 -40.17 -14.49 26.99
C ASN A 15 -40.80 -13.52 25.97
N PRO A 16 -40.25 -12.31 25.75
CA PRO A 16 -40.77 -11.32 24.81
C PRO A 16 -40.85 -11.84 23.35
N ALA A 17 -40.01 -12.81 22.98
CA ALA A 17 -39.96 -13.37 21.62
C ALA A 17 -41.24 -14.13 21.22
N SER A 18 -42.06 -14.52 22.19
CA SER A 18 -43.32 -15.25 21.97
C SER A 18 -44.36 -14.41 21.22
N PHE A 19 -44.25 -13.08 21.28
CA PHE A 19 -45.20 -12.13 20.66
C PHE A 19 -44.95 -11.88 19.17
N LEU A 20 -43.87 -12.40 18.58
CA LEU A 20 -43.48 -12.10 17.20
C LEU A 20 -43.94 -13.15 16.16
N SER A 21 -44.60 -14.23 16.60
CA SER A 21 -45.02 -15.32 15.70
C SER A 21 -46.35 -15.00 15.02
N ASN A 22 -46.38 -14.02 14.12
CA ASN A 22 -47.49 -13.92 13.18
C ASN A 22 -47.27 -14.96 12.07
N LYS A 23 -48.21 -15.89 11.91
CA LYS A 23 -48.21 -16.90 10.85
C LYS A 23 -48.34 -16.19 9.51
N GLN A 24 -47.22 -15.84 8.90
CA GLN A 24 -47.16 -15.43 7.51
C GLN A 24 -46.06 -16.26 6.84
N GLU A 25 -46.45 -16.89 5.74
CA GLU A 25 -45.71 -17.89 5.00
C GLU A 25 -44.21 -17.59 4.97
N MET A 26 -43.45 -18.52 5.54
CA MET A 26 -42.00 -18.52 5.58
C MET A 26 -41.47 -18.68 4.15
N LYS A 27 -41.45 -17.58 3.38
CA LYS A 27 -40.39 -17.41 2.39
C LYS A 27 -39.11 -17.40 3.19
N THR A 28 -38.36 -18.48 3.09
CA THR A 28 -37.01 -18.59 3.62
C THR A 28 -36.17 -17.50 2.96
N ALA A 29 -36.17 -16.30 3.53
CA ALA A 29 -35.13 -15.33 3.28
C ALA A 29 -33.87 -15.96 3.86
N VAL A 30 -33.05 -16.55 2.99
CA VAL A 30 -31.70 -16.97 3.31
C VAL A 30 -30.94 -15.70 3.62
N HIS A 31 -31.01 -15.27 4.88
CA HIS A 31 -30.26 -14.14 5.39
C HIS A 31 -28.98 -14.72 5.99
N ASP A 32 -27.91 -14.74 5.20
CA ASP A 32 -26.59 -15.04 5.72
C ASP A 32 -26.10 -13.83 6.51
N CYS A 33 -26.23 -13.93 7.84
CA CYS A 33 -25.76 -12.93 8.76
C CYS A 33 -24.24 -12.70 8.63
N ILE A 34 -23.47 -13.66 8.08
CA ILE A 34 -22.03 -13.50 7.81
C ILE A 34 -21.83 -12.57 6.61
N GLU A 35 -22.50 -12.81 5.49
CA GLU A 35 -22.46 -11.94 4.30
C GLU A 35 -22.90 -10.50 4.62
N THR A 36 -23.88 -10.36 5.52
CA THR A 36 -24.35 -9.04 6.00
C THR A 36 -23.30 -8.35 6.86
N ILE A 37 -22.59 -9.07 7.74
CA ILE A 37 -21.49 -8.52 8.54
C ILE A 37 -20.30 -8.15 7.63
N GLU A 38 -19.92 -9.01 6.69
CA GLU A 38 -18.85 -8.74 5.73
C GLU A 38 -19.15 -7.48 4.91
N THR A 39 -20.39 -7.34 4.42
CA THR A 39 -20.84 -6.17 3.64
C THR A 39 -20.90 -4.89 4.48
N VAL A 40 -21.40 -4.95 5.72
CA VAL A 40 -21.55 -3.77 6.59
C VAL A 40 -20.20 -3.25 7.08
N TYR A 41 -19.21 -4.14 7.27
CA TYR A 41 -17.94 -3.76 7.88
C TYR A 41 -16.75 -3.72 6.91
N ALA A 42 -16.94 -4.05 5.63
CA ALA A 42 -15.90 -3.95 4.60
C ALA A 42 -15.36 -2.51 4.49
N SER A 43 -14.04 -2.38 4.31
CA SER A 43 -13.40 -1.08 4.01
C SER A 43 -14.02 -0.44 2.77
N ARG A 44 -14.40 -1.29 1.80
CA ARG A 44 -15.10 -0.96 0.56
C ARG A 44 -15.93 -2.19 0.16
N PRO A 45 -17.27 -2.10 0.01
CA PRO A 45 -18.12 -3.26 -0.21
C PRO A 45 -17.80 -4.09 -1.47
N ASP A 46 -17.24 -3.46 -2.51
CA ASP A 46 -16.88 -4.10 -3.78
C ASP A 46 -15.38 -4.45 -3.89
N LEU A 47 -14.61 -4.33 -2.81
CA LEU A 47 -13.19 -4.73 -2.80
C LEU A 47 -13.10 -6.26 -2.88
N LYS A 48 -12.36 -6.75 -3.88
CA LYS A 48 -12.10 -8.19 -4.05
C LYS A 48 -10.70 -8.58 -3.62
N ASP A 49 -10.54 -9.82 -3.18
CA ASP A 49 -9.25 -10.49 -2.95
C ASP A 49 -8.84 -11.41 -4.12
N GLU A 50 -9.66 -11.46 -5.18
CA GLU A 50 -9.40 -12.13 -6.44
C GLU A 50 -9.30 -11.14 -7.61
N PRO A 51 -8.52 -11.44 -8.67
CA PRO A 51 -8.34 -10.54 -9.81
C PRO A 51 -9.66 -10.17 -10.50
N LEU A 52 -9.81 -8.91 -10.88
CA LEU A 52 -10.86 -8.46 -11.79
C LEU A 52 -10.56 -8.93 -13.22
N GLU A 53 -11.55 -9.50 -13.90
CA GLU A 53 -11.43 -9.95 -15.30
C GLU A 53 -11.17 -8.79 -16.28
N GLU A 54 -11.80 -7.64 -16.05
CA GLU A 54 -11.72 -6.45 -16.89
C GLU A 54 -10.96 -5.31 -16.18
N ALA A 55 -9.79 -5.62 -15.61
CA ALA A 55 -8.93 -4.58 -15.05
C ALA A 55 -8.22 -3.79 -16.17
N ASP A 56 -8.17 -2.47 -16.05
CA ASP A 56 -7.37 -1.61 -16.92
C ASP A 56 -5.87 -1.90 -16.72
N HIS A 57 -5.48 -2.17 -15.48
CA HIS A 57 -4.09 -2.44 -15.10
C HIS A 57 -3.94 -3.49 -14.00
N THR A 58 -2.82 -4.19 -14.01
CA THR A 58 -2.34 -5.02 -12.90
C THR A 58 -1.02 -4.47 -12.40
N TRP A 59 -0.99 -4.07 -11.12
CA TRP A 59 0.16 -3.46 -10.46
C TRP A 59 0.66 -4.31 -9.30
N TYR A 60 1.93 -4.12 -8.97
CA TYR A 60 2.65 -4.75 -7.88
C TYR A 60 3.22 -3.67 -6.98
N THR A 61 3.12 -3.85 -5.67
CA THR A 61 3.60 -2.88 -4.69
C THR A 61 4.57 -3.54 -3.72
N ASP A 62 5.63 -2.82 -3.37
CA ASP A 62 6.61 -3.25 -2.38
C ASP A 62 7.16 -2.06 -1.60
N GLY A 63 7.52 -2.29 -0.33
CA GLY A 63 8.11 -1.32 0.56
C GLY A 63 9.39 -1.82 1.25
N SER A 64 10.54 -1.41 0.74
CA SER A 64 11.84 -1.79 1.30
C SER A 64 12.28 -0.94 2.50
N SER A 65 12.89 -1.57 3.51
CA SER A 65 13.58 -0.89 4.64
C SER A 65 14.77 -1.69 5.14
N PHE A 66 15.95 -1.08 5.16
CA PHE A 66 17.19 -1.73 5.61
C PHE A 66 18.17 -0.72 6.20
N VAL A 67 19.19 -1.20 6.92
CA VAL A 67 20.23 -0.34 7.52
C VAL A 67 21.47 -0.34 6.64
N LYS A 68 21.95 0.85 6.26
CA LYS A 68 23.20 1.08 5.52
C LYS A 68 23.99 2.17 6.24
N ASN A 69 25.26 1.93 6.56
CA ASN A 69 26.12 2.87 7.30
C ASN A 69 25.49 3.39 8.61
N GLY A 70 24.82 2.51 9.36
CA GLY A 70 24.15 2.86 10.63
C GLY A 70 22.83 3.64 10.47
N VAL A 71 22.40 3.94 9.25
CA VAL A 71 21.16 4.68 8.96
C VAL A 71 20.13 3.75 8.32
N ARG A 72 18.90 3.77 8.85
CA ARG A 72 17.78 3.05 8.23
C ARG A 72 17.29 3.81 7.00
N MET A 73 17.51 3.22 5.83
CA MET A 73 17.02 3.67 4.54
C MET A 73 15.70 2.97 4.24
N ALA A 74 14.80 3.64 3.53
CA ALA A 74 13.51 3.08 3.14
C ALA A 74 12.99 3.71 1.85
N GLY A 75 12.20 2.95 1.10
CA GLY A 75 11.61 3.34 -0.17
C GLY A 75 10.37 2.50 -0.46
N TYR A 76 9.61 2.90 -1.46
CA TYR A 76 8.50 2.09 -1.98
C TYR A 76 8.47 2.14 -3.50
N ALA A 77 7.81 1.16 -4.09
CA ALA A 77 7.53 1.13 -5.52
C ALA A 77 6.11 0.62 -5.82
N VAL A 78 5.61 1.06 -6.97
CA VAL A 78 4.42 0.56 -7.67
C VAL A 78 4.86 0.29 -9.11
N THR A 79 4.70 -0.95 -9.58
CA THR A 79 5.21 -1.39 -10.88
C THR A 79 4.16 -2.23 -11.61
N THR A 80 4.32 -2.38 -12.93
CA THR A 80 3.74 -3.50 -13.69
C THR A 80 4.72 -4.69 -13.65
N THR A 81 4.62 -5.61 -14.59
CA THR A 81 5.62 -6.67 -14.81
C THR A 81 6.92 -6.14 -15.43
N ASP A 82 6.87 -5.01 -16.14
CA ASP A 82 7.96 -4.52 -16.99
C ASP A 82 8.25 -3.02 -16.83
N GLN A 83 7.39 -2.26 -16.15
CA GLN A 83 7.48 -0.80 -16.04
C GLN A 83 7.34 -0.34 -14.59
N VAL A 84 8.05 0.74 -14.27
CA VAL A 84 7.89 1.46 -13.01
C VAL A 84 6.79 2.49 -13.16
N VAL A 85 5.70 2.33 -12.43
CA VAL A 85 4.61 3.33 -12.36
C VAL A 85 5.04 4.48 -11.45
N GLU A 86 5.55 4.15 -10.26
CA GLU A 86 6.13 5.12 -9.34
C GLU A 86 7.12 4.42 -8.38
N ALA A 87 8.28 5.03 -8.12
CA ALA A 87 9.17 4.60 -7.04
C ALA A 87 9.76 5.82 -6.34
N LYS A 88 9.73 5.86 -5.00
CA LYS A 88 10.23 7.01 -4.22
C LYS A 88 10.85 6.62 -2.89
N SER A 89 11.85 7.38 -2.50
CA SER A 89 12.48 7.30 -1.18
C SER A 89 11.53 7.75 -0.06
N LEU A 90 11.59 7.08 1.08
CA LEU A 90 10.86 7.42 2.30
C LEU A 90 11.77 8.13 3.33
N PRO A 91 11.20 8.76 4.38
CA PRO A 91 11.96 9.24 5.54
C PRO A 91 12.92 8.20 6.09
N LYS A 92 14.15 8.62 6.40
CA LYS A 92 15.11 7.77 7.14
C LYS A 92 14.46 7.33 8.45
N GLY A 93 14.69 6.08 8.86
CA GLY A 93 14.03 5.51 10.04
C GLY A 93 12.67 4.85 9.78
N THR A 94 12.11 4.96 8.58
CA THR A 94 10.84 4.28 8.24
C THR A 94 11.00 2.76 8.31
N SER A 95 10.09 2.07 9.00
CA SER A 95 10.07 0.61 9.13
C SER A 95 9.61 -0.07 7.83
N ALA A 96 9.94 -1.35 7.65
CA ALA A 96 9.48 -2.14 6.50
C ALA A 96 7.95 -2.17 6.43
N GLN A 97 7.27 -2.51 7.53
CA GLN A 97 5.80 -2.52 7.58
C GLN A 97 5.17 -1.18 7.17
N ARG A 98 5.75 -0.06 7.60
CA ARG A 98 5.25 1.27 7.19
C ARG A 98 5.55 1.53 5.70
N ALA A 99 6.72 1.14 5.20
CA ALA A 99 7.05 1.27 3.78
C ALA A 99 6.06 0.47 2.91
N GLU A 100 5.78 -0.78 3.29
CA GLU A 100 4.78 -1.62 2.62
C GLU A 100 3.39 -0.99 2.60
N THR A 101 2.96 -0.47 3.76
CA THR A 101 1.64 0.17 3.86
C THR A 101 1.57 1.46 3.04
N VAL A 102 2.69 2.19 2.93
CA VAL A 102 2.78 3.37 2.03
C VAL A 102 2.73 2.95 0.56
N ALA A 103 3.42 1.87 0.18
CA ALA A 103 3.39 1.34 -1.19
C ALA A 103 1.96 0.96 -1.58
N LEU A 104 1.29 0.19 -0.73
CA LEU A 104 -0.08 -0.25 -0.97
C LEU A 104 -1.08 0.92 -0.94
N ALA A 105 -0.91 1.92 -0.07
CA ALA A 105 -1.78 3.10 -0.08
C ALA A 105 -1.60 3.92 -1.37
N ARG A 106 -0.38 3.94 -1.91
CA ARG A 106 -0.06 4.75 -3.08
C ARG A 106 -0.62 4.19 -4.38
N ALA A 107 -0.75 2.87 -4.52
CA ALA A 107 -1.27 2.27 -5.75
C ALA A 107 -2.73 2.67 -6.04
N PRO A 108 -3.71 2.53 -5.13
CA PRO A 108 -5.08 2.99 -5.37
C PRO A 108 -5.19 4.50 -5.64
N GLU A 109 -4.35 5.33 -5.00
CA GLU A 109 -4.29 6.77 -5.29
C GLU A 109 -3.91 7.08 -6.74
N LEU A 110 -2.93 6.33 -7.27
CA LEU A 110 -2.49 6.46 -8.66
C LEU A 110 -3.54 5.92 -9.64
N ALA A 111 -4.34 4.94 -9.21
CA ALA A 111 -5.40 4.31 -10.00
C ALA A 111 -6.76 5.01 -9.88
N LYS A 112 -6.83 6.27 -9.43
CA LYS A 112 -8.09 6.97 -9.24
C LYS A 112 -8.95 6.95 -10.51
N GLY A 113 -10.18 6.45 -10.40
CA GLY A 113 -11.12 6.30 -11.50
C GLY A 113 -10.90 5.10 -12.43
N LEU A 114 -9.86 4.30 -12.21
CA LEU A 114 -9.53 3.11 -13.01
C LEU A 114 -10.01 1.82 -12.34
N ARG A 115 -10.10 0.74 -13.12
CA ARG A 115 -10.29 -0.63 -12.65
C ARG A 115 -8.92 -1.26 -12.49
N VAL A 116 -8.50 -1.60 -11.27
CA VAL A 116 -7.11 -2.03 -11.03
C VAL A 116 -7.01 -3.30 -10.18
N ASN A 117 -6.10 -4.19 -10.57
CA ASN A 117 -5.63 -5.32 -9.77
C ASN A 117 -4.31 -4.94 -9.10
N ILE A 118 -4.21 -5.04 -7.77
CA ILE A 118 -3.01 -4.67 -7.01
C ILE A 118 -2.50 -5.85 -6.20
N TRP A 119 -1.28 -6.28 -6.47
CA TRP A 119 -0.59 -7.33 -5.73
C TRP A 119 0.36 -6.72 -4.69
N THR A 120 0.31 -7.27 -3.48
CA THR A 120 1.27 -6.96 -2.40
C THR A 120 1.74 -8.26 -1.77
N ASP A 121 3.02 -8.34 -1.38
CA ASP A 121 3.52 -9.44 -0.57
C ASP A 121 3.47 -9.16 0.95
N SER A 122 3.03 -7.96 1.32
CA SER A 122 2.80 -7.59 2.71
C SER A 122 1.48 -8.15 3.22
N LYS A 123 1.57 -9.30 3.89
CA LYS A 123 0.43 -9.91 4.61
C LYS A 123 -0.20 -8.94 5.62
N TYR A 124 0.59 -8.04 6.21
CA TYR A 124 0.07 -7.02 7.12
C TYR A 124 -0.79 -6.00 6.38
N ALA A 125 -0.29 -5.42 5.29
CA ALA A 125 -1.02 -4.40 4.55
C ALA A 125 -2.28 -4.98 3.89
N PHE A 126 -2.19 -6.17 3.30
CA PHE A 126 -3.34 -6.94 2.81
C PHE A 126 -4.39 -7.14 3.92
N GLY A 127 -3.95 -7.60 5.10
CA GLY A 127 -4.81 -7.78 6.26
C GLY A 127 -5.47 -6.49 6.73
N VAL A 128 -4.80 -5.34 6.65
CA VAL A 128 -5.39 -4.04 7.04
C VAL A 128 -6.56 -3.64 6.14
N VAL A 129 -6.46 -3.86 4.82
CA VAL A 129 -7.53 -3.44 3.90
C VAL A 129 -8.72 -4.39 3.96
N HIS A 130 -8.44 -5.69 4.07
CA HIS A 130 -9.48 -6.73 4.09
C HIS A 130 -10.06 -6.98 5.49
N ALA A 131 -9.34 -6.65 6.56
CA ALA A 131 -9.92 -6.66 7.90
C ALA A 131 -10.80 -5.43 8.10
N HIS A 132 -12.10 -5.68 8.23
CA HIS A 132 -13.17 -4.77 8.63
C HIS A 132 -12.77 -3.30 8.90
N GLY A 133 -12.68 -2.47 7.85
CA GLY A 133 -12.31 -1.06 7.95
C GLY A 133 -13.26 -0.24 8.84
N ALA A 134 -14.54 -0.62 8.90
CA ALA A 134 -15.52 0.01 9.77
C ALA A 134 -15.21 -0.18 11.26
N ILE A 135 -14.71 -1.36 11.67
CA ILE A 135 -14.32 -1.64 13.06
C ILE A 135 -13.21 -0.68 13.51
N TRP A 136 -12.27 -0.36 12.62
CA TRP A 136 -11.16 0.53 12.96
C TRP A 136 -11.58 2.01 13.04
N LYS A 137 -12.55 2.42 12.20
CA LYS A 137 -13.12 3.77 12.23
C LYS A 137 -14.01 3.99 13.45
N GLU A 138 -14.85 3.01 13.80
CA GLU A 138 -15.77 3.06 14.94
C GLU A 138 -15.05 2.93 16.29
N ARG A 139 -13.97 2.13 16.38
CA ARG A 139 -13.18 1.98 17.60
C ARG A 139 -12.11 3.06 17.80
N GLY A 140 -12.10 4.10 16.97
CA GLY A 140 -11.15 5.21 17.08
C GLY A 140 -9.68 4.79 16.93
N LEU A 141 -9.39 3.81 16.07
CA LEU A 141 -8.04 3.26 15.86
C LEU A 141 -7.40 2.70 17.15
N LEU A 142 -8.21 2.07 17.99
CA LEU A 142 -7.76 1.35 19.17
C LEU A 142 -7.75 -0.16 18.90
N THR A 143 -6.76 -0.86 19.45
CA THR A 143 -6.76 -2.34 19.50
C THR A 143 -7.84 -2.83 20.45
N ALA A 144 -8.14 -4.13 20.43
CA ALA A 144 -9.06 -4.76 21.41
C ALA A 144 -8.65 -4.56 22.89
N GLN A 145 -7.39 -4.16 23.12
CA GLN A 145 -6.83 -3.84 24.45
C GLN A 145 -6.91 -2.33 24.78
N GLY A 146 -7.59 -1.52 23.96
CA GLY A 146 -7.73 -0.08 24.16
C GLY A 146 -6.47 0.75 23.86
N LYS A 147 -5.45 0.15 23.22
CA LYS A 147 -4.20 0.85 22.88
C LYS A 147 -4.26 1.40 21.45
N GLY A 148 -3.77 2.62 21.23
CA GLY A 148 -3.68 3.20 19.88
C GLY A 148 -2.90 2.30 18.90
N ILE A 149 -3.42 2.16 17.68
CA ILE A 149 -2.77 1.41 16.62
C ILE A 149 -1.51 2.16 16.18
N LYS A 150 -0.39 1.43 16.09
CA LYS A 150 0.84 1.97 15.52
C LYS A 150 0.61 2.32 14.05
N HIS A 151 1.05 3.50 13.62
CA HIS A 151 0.88 3.99 12.25
C HIS A 151 -0.59 4.21 11.83
N ALA A 152 -1.45 4.60 12.78
CA ALA A 152 -2.84 5.02 12.54
C ALA A 152 -3.02 5.93 11.31
N ASP A 153 -2.10 6.89 11.11
CA ASP A 153 -2.11 7.84 10.00
C ASP A 153 -2.06 7.17 8.63
N ILE A 154 -1.16 6.18 8.44
CA ILE A 154 -1.02 5.51 7.14
C ILE A 154 -2.14 4.50 6.90
N ILE A 155 -2.69 3.91 7.95
CA ILE A 155 -3.84 3.01 7.87
C ILE A 155 -5.07 3.77 7.39
N LEU A 156 -5.37 4.93 7.98
CA LEU A 156 -6.46 5.79 7.52
C LEU A 156 -6.28 6.18 6.05
N ARG A 157 -5.07 6.63 5.67
CA ARG A 157 -4.77 6.97 4.28
C ARG A 157 -4.97 5.79 3.33
N LEU A 158 -4.58 4.58 3.72
CA LEU A 158 -4.80 3.37 2.92
C LEU A 158 -6.31 3.09 2.74
N LEU A 159 -7.10 3.17 3.82
CA LEU A 159 -8.54 2.93 3.77
C LEU A 159 -9.28 3.96 2.90
N GLU A 160 -8.84 5.23 2.94
CA GLU A 160 -9.35 6.29 2.07
C GLU A 160 -8.92 6.08 0.61
N ALA A 161 -7.66 5.70 0.38
CA ALA A 161 -7.11 5.50 -0.97
C ALA A 161 -7.85 4.40 -1.74
N VAL A 162 -8.25 3.32 -1.05
CA VAL A 162 -8.97 2.19 -1.65
C VAL A 162 -10.34 2.59 -2.22
N GLN A 163 -10.90 3.73 -1.80
CA GLN A 163 -12.14 4.28 -2.37
C GLN A 163 -11.95 4.99 -3.71
N LEU A 164 -10.71 5.31 -4.10
CA LEU A 164 -10.43 6.17 -5.25
C LEU A 164 -10.57 5.47 -6.63
N PRO A 165 -10.18 4.20 -6.82
CA PRO A 165 -10.40 3.48 -8.08
C PRO A 165 -11.88 3.28 -8.38
N SER A 166 -12.25 3.15 -9.66
CA SER A 166 -13.63 2.81 -10.03
C SER A 166 -13.98 1.37 -9.67
N ALA A 167 -13.02 0.45 -9.75
CA ALA A 167 -13.07 -0.89 -9.17
C ALA A 167 -11.66 -1.32 -8.72
N VAL A 168 -11.53 -2.10 -7.65
CA VAL A 168 -10.21 -2.53 -7.17
C VAL A 168 -10.26 -3.95 -6.60
N ALA A 169 -9.27 -4.75 -6.96
CA ALA A 169 -8.91 -5.98 -6.27
C ALA A 169 -7.52 -5.85 -5.66
N ILE A 170 -7.37 -6.22 -4.39
CA ILE A 170 -6.08 -6.24 -3.70
C ILE A 170 -5.80 -7.67 -3.28
N MET A 171 -4.77 -8.29 -3.85
CA MET A 171 -4.43 -9.68 -3.62
C MET A 171 -3.06 -9.81 -2.94
N HIS A 172 -2.93 -10.84 -2.10
CA HIS A 172 -1.66 -11.18 -1.48
C HIS A 172 -0.87 -12.18 -2.31
N CYS A 173 0.39 -11.87 -2.61
CA CYS A 173 1.37 -12.80 -3.16
C CYS A 173 2.40 -13.21 -2.11
N LYS A 174 3.04 -14.38 -2.30
CA LYS A 174 4.21 -14.71 -1.49
C LYS A 174 5.40 -13.89 -1.98
N GLY A 175 6.11 -13.24 -1.08
CA GLY A 175 7.36 -12.55 -1.41
C GLY A 175 8.47 -13.53 -1.83
N HIS A 176 9.46 -13.02 -2.55
CA HIS A 176 10.72 -13.70 -2.88
C HIS A 176 10.58 -15.06 -3.60
N GLN A 177 9.58 -15.22 -4.46
CA GLN A 177 9.43 -16.43 -5.27
C GLN A 177 10.43 -16.47 -6.43
N LYS A 178 10.89 -17.67 -6.80
CA LYS A 178 11.90 -17.88 -7.85
C LYS A 178 11.34 -18.22 -9.23
N GLY A 179 10.02 -18.31 -9.41
CA GLY A 179 9.43 -18.63 -10.71
C GLY A 179 9.42 -17.45 -11.68
N ASN A 180 8.75 -17.65 -12.81
CA ASN A 180 8.70 -16.72 -13.94
C ASN A 180 7.27 -16.41 -14.40
N THR A 181 6.29 -16.59 -13.52
CA THR A 181 4.92 -16.10 -13.78
C THR A 181 4.89 -14.58 -13.72
N ASP A 182 3.96 -13.94 -14.43
CA ASP A 182 3.79 -12.48 -14.42
C ASP A 182 3.76 -11.91 -13.00
N ARG A 183 3.08 -12.61 -12.09
CA ARG A 183 3.03 -12.25 -10.68
C ARG A 183 4.40 -12.22 -10.01
N GLU A 184 5.23 -13.22 -10.26
CA GLU A 184 6.58 -13.30 -9.68
C GLU A 184 7.54 -12.29 -10.33
N VAL A 185 7.39 -12.03 -11.62
CA VAL A 185 8.18 -11.01 -12.34
C VAL A 185 7.85 -9.62 -11.81
N GLY A 186 6.56 -9.28 -11.70
CA GLY A 186 6.11 -7.99 -11.17
C GLY A 186 6.50 -7.78 -9.71
N ASN A 187 6.36 -8.79 -8.84
CA ASN A 187 6.80 -8.67 -7.45
C ASN A 187 8.32 -8.47 -7.33
N LYS A 188 9.13 -9.13 -8.16
CA LYS A 188 10.59 -8.93 -8.18
C LYS A 188 10.95 -7.51 -8.62
N LEU A 189 10.24 -6.97 -9.61
CA LEU A 189 10.47 -5.61 -10.07
C LEU A 189 10.11 -4.60 -8.97
N ALA A 190 8.99 -4.78 -8.27
CA ALA A 190 8.60 -3.93 -7.16
C ALA A 190 9.65 -3.94 -6.02
N ASP A 191 10.10 -5.12 -5.56
CA ASP A 191 11.16 -5.25 -4.53
C ASP A 191 12.46 -4.56 -4.97
N TYR A 192 12.89 -4.81 -6.21
CA TYR A 192 14.08 -4.17 -6.76
C TYR A 192 13.96 -2.65 -6.75
N GLU A 193 12.87 -2.10 -7.27
CA GLU A 193 12.67 -0.66 -7.39
C GLU A 193 12.45 0.03 -6.04
N ALA A 194 11.74 -0.61 -5.10
CA ALA A 194 11.57 -0.09 -3.75
C ALA A 194 12.93 0.01 -3.03
N ARG A 195 13.78 -1.01 -3.22
CA ARG A 195 15.15 -1.01 -2.71
C ARG A 195 16.01 0.07 -3.37
N GLN A 196 15.95 0.21 -4.71
CA GLN A 196 16.68 1.28 -5.40
C GLN A 196 16.24 2.66 -4.93
N ALA A 197 14.93 2.89 -4.81
CA ALA A 197 14.36 4.14 -4.33
C ALA A 197 14.79 4.47 -2.89
N ALA A 198 14.98 3.46 -2.03
CA ALA A 198 15.51 3.64 -0.69
C ALA A 198 16.95 4.22 -0.70
N GLU A 199 17.76 3.85 -1.69
CA GLU A 199 19.15 4.31 -1.83
C GLU A 199 19.27 5.66 -2.56
N GLN A 200 18.38 5.94 -3.52
CA GLN A 200 18.44 7.11 -4.40
C GLN A 200 18.39 8.48 -3.70
N ARG A 201 17.96 8.54 -2.43
CA ARG A 201 17.93 9.80 -1.67
C ARG A 201 19.31 10.42 -1.48
N GLU A 202 20.38 9.64 -1.54
CA GLU A 202 21.75 10.16 -1.47
C GLU A 202 22.15 10.89 -2.76
N ILE A 203 21.88 10.30 -3.93
CA ILE A 203 22.29 10.85 -5.24
C ILE A 203 21.54 12.15 -5.54
N VAL A 204 20.22 12.21 -5.36
CA VAL A 204 19.43 13.42 -5.63
C VAL A 204 19.80 14.56 -4.67
N THR A 205 20.10 14.25 -3.40
CA THR A 205 20.52 15.25 -2.41
C THR A 205 21.93 15.78 -2.69
N LEU A 206 22.85 14.91 -3.10
CA LEU A 206 24.20 15.29 -3.56
C LEU A 206 24.15 16.17 -4.81
N LEU A 207 23.31 15.83 -5.80
CA LEU A 207 23.15 16.60 -7.03
C LEU A 207 22.50 17.97 -6.76
N LYS A 208 21.47 18.05 -5.92
CA LYS A 208 20.83 19.32 -5.51
C LYS A 208 21.78 20.22 -4.72
N ARG A 209 22.55 19.67 -3.78
CA ARG A 209 23.57 20.42 -3.03
C ARG A 209 24.66 21.02 -3.93
N ASN A 210 24.92 20.40 -5.07
CA ASN A 210 25.90 20.84 -6.05
C ASN A 210 25.28 21.61 -7.23
N GLY A 211 24.02 22.04 -7.13
CA GLY A 211 23.37 22.88 -8.14
C GLY A 211 23.04 22.18 -9.46
N VAL A 212 23.00 20.85 -9.51
CA VAL A 212 22.65 20.10 -10.72
C VAL A 212 21.14 19.93 -10.80
N ALA A 213 20.53 20.47 -11.87
CA ALA A 213 19.12 20.26 -12.17
C ALA A 213 18.87 18.80 -12.58
N LEU A 214 17.98 18.11 -11.85
CA LEU A 214 17.53 16.77 -12.22
C LEU A 214 16.52 16.88 -13.38
N PHE A 215 16.87 16.39 -14.55
CA PHE A 215 15.86 16.02 -15.55
C PHE A 215 15.19 14.71 -15.11
N LYS A 216 13.87 14.66 -15.24
CA LYS A 216 12.98 13.56 -14.85
C LYS A 216 13.58 12.21 -15.30
N PHE A 217 13.84 11.29 -14.36
CA PHE A 217 14.20 9.91 -14.69
C PHE A 217 13.00 9.27 -15.38
N CYS A 218 13.17 8.91 -16.65
CA CYS A 218 12.18 8.28 -17.50
C CYS A 218 12.73 6.92 -17.96
N SER A 219 11.88 5.91 -17.87
CA SER A 219 12.12 4.48 -18.05
C SER A 219 12.81 4.11 -19.37
N GLN A 220 14.12 3.84 -19.36
CA GLN A 220 14.83 2.95 -20.31
C GLN A 220 16.12 2.39 -19.68
N PRO A 221 16.56 1.15 -20.03
CA PRO A 221 17.66 0.45 -19.36
C PRO A 221 19.07 0.92 -19.76
N THR A 222 19.21 2.11 -20.35
CA THR A 222 20.53 2.68 -20.66
C THR A 222 20.65 4.11 -20.15
N LEU A 223 21.33 4.23 -19.01
CA LEU A 223 21.75 5.50 -18.43
C LEU A 223 22.85 6.12 -19.29
N GLN A 224 22.54 7.09 -20.14
CA GLN A 224 23.52 8.09 -20.55
C GLN A 224 23.35 9.35 -19.70
N LEU A 225 24.16 9.47 -18.64
CA LEU A 225 24.38 10.77 -18.00
C LEU A 225 25.21 11.65 -18.94
N SER A 226 24.55 12.50 -19.72
CA SER A 226 25.19 13.65 -20.34
C SER A 226 25.51 14.68 -19.25
N LEU A 227 26.66 14.54 -18.60
CA LEU A 227 27.27 15.55 -17.73
C LEU A 227 27.67 16.77 -18.58
N ARG A 228 26.74 17.69 -18.87
CA ARG A 228 27.08 18.99 -19.47
C ARG A 228 27.78 19.88 -18.42
N SER A 229 29.11 19.76 -18.41
CA SER A 229 30.16 20.74 -18.07
C SER A 229 29.91 21.88 -17.07
N THR A 230 29.08 21.69 -16.04
CA THR A 230 28.91 22.69 -14.96
C THR A 230 29.42 22.20 -13.60
N LEU A 231 30.08 21.03 -13.54
CA LEU A 231 30.62 20.48 -12.30
C LEU A 231 32.13 20.70 -12.17
N ARG A 232 32.58 21.14 -10.99
CA ARG A 232 34.01 21.22 -10.65
C ARG A 232 34.62 19.82 -10.57
N GLY A 233 35.90 19.69 -10.93
CA GLY A 233 36.58 18.40 -11.12
C GLY A 233 36.63 17.45 -9.91
N SER A 234 36.51 17.97 -8.68
CA SER A 234 36.40 17.14 -7.46
C SER A 234 35.06 16.41 -7.38
N THR A 235 33.96 17.08 -7.77
CA THR A 235 32.60 16.54 -7.74
C THR A 235 32.41 15.41 -8.76
N ILE A 236 33.08 15.49 -9.91
CA ILE A 236 33.08 14.42 -10.92
C ILE A 236 33.77 13.16 -10.39
N ARG A 237 34.88 13.30 -9.64
CA ARG A 237 35.59 12.15 -9.05
C ARG A 237 34.75 11.44 -7.99
N GLU A 238 34.02 12.19 -7.18
CA GLU A 238 33.19 11.65 -6.10
C GLU A 238 31.94 10.95 -6.63
N LEU A 239 31.27 11.54 -7.65
CA LEU A 239 30.17 10.88 -8.37
C LEU A 239 30.66 9.64 -9.13
N ARG A 240 31.85 9.68 -9.74
CA ARG A 240 32.44 8.54 -10.45
C ARG A 240 32.78 7.40 -9.48
N LYS A 241 33.33 7.69 -8.30
CA LYS A 241 33.58 6.70 -7.26
C LYS A 241 32.27 6.05 -6.79
N HIS A 242 31.24 6.85 -6.54
CA HIS A 242 29.94 6.34 -6.11
C HIS A 242 29.24 5.50 -7.20
N LEU A 243 29.39 5.83 -8.48
CA LEU A 243 28.83 5.05 -9.59
C LEU A 243 29.61 3.74 -9.85
N LEU A 244 30.93 3.74 -9.59
CA LEU A 244 31.79 2.55 -9.70
C LEU A 244 31.57 1.57 -8.54
N ASP A 245 31.47 2.07 -7.30
CA ASP A 245 31.25 1.25 -6.10
C ASP A 245 29.87 0.55 -6.11
N HIS A 246 28.92 1.07 -6.89
CA HIS A 246 27.55 0.55 -7.05
C HIS A 246 27.33 -0.18 -8.38
N GLY A 247 28.39 -0.52 -9.13
CA GLY A 247 28.35 -1.49 -10.23
C GLY A 247 27.65 -1.04 -11.53
N ASN A 248 27.33 0.24 -11.69
CA ASN A 248 26.42 0.71 -12.75
C ASN A 248 27.09 1.31 -14.00
N LEU A 249 28.41 1.14 -14.24
CA LEU A 249 29.03 1.64 -15.47
C LEU A 249 30.24 0.80 -15.95
N SER A 250 30.13 0.22 -17.15
CA SER A 250 31.28 -0.22 -17.94
C SER A 250 31.74 0.96 -18.82
N LEU A 251 32.94 1.48 -18.54
CA LEU A 251 33.53 2.58 -19.31
C LEU A 251 34.19 2.02 -20.57
N ARG A 252 33.59 2.23 -21.76
CA ARG A 252 34.36 2.28 -23.00
C ARG A 252 34.91 3.68 -23.15
N ASP A 253 36.23 3.77 -23.01
CA ASP A 253 37.01 4.98 -23.22
C ASP A 253 36.95 5.35 -24.71
N GLN A 254 36.15 6.35 -25.07
CA GLN A 254 36.31 7.03 -26.35
C GLN A 254 37.13 8.28 -26.07
N ARG A 255 38.44 8.17 -26.31
CA ARG A 255 39.30 9.34 -26.48
C ARG A 255 39.11 9.89 -27.90
N PRO A 256 39.25 11.22 -28.08
CA PRO A 256 38.99 11.90 -29.34
C PRO A 256 39.88 11.44 -30.49
#